data_AF-B7FL10-F1
#
_entry.id   AF-B7FL10-F1
#
_cell.length_a   1.000
_cell.length_b   1.000
_cell.length_c   1.000
_cell.angle_alpha   90.00
_cell.angle_beta   90.00
_cell.angle_gamma   90.00
#
_symmetry.space_group_name_H-M   'P 1'
#
loop_
_entity.id
_entity.type
_entity.pdbx_description
1 polymer ?
#
loop_
_entity_poly.entity_id
_entity_poly.type
_entity_poly.pdbx_seq_one_letter_code
_entity_poly.pdbx_strand_id
1 'polypeptide(L)'
;MKHTVWRVKGLIQISGSIGDAYLKKKEFNQAPLLTKFRLPEPFETPILKAEPTIQVQKLQPCDQFLIFASDGLWEHLSNQEAVDIVQSCPRNGVAKKLIKAALCEAAKKRGMRYSDLKKIDRGVRRHFHDDITVIVVYLDSHNPRAPAVSIKGGGDFGIGIVNG
;
A
#
# COMPACT_ATOMS: atom_id res chain seq x y z
N MET A 1 21.76 -5.95 -9.27
CA MET A 1 20.93 -5.87 -10.48
C MET A 1 20.08 -4.61 -10.40
N LYS A 2 20.17 -3.69 -11.38
CA LYS A 2 19.30 -2.51 -11.46
C LYS A 2 17.89 -3.02 -11.83
N HIS A 3 16.94 -2.94 -10.91
CA HIS A 3 15.53 -3.09 -11.28
C HIS A 3 15.17 -1.90 -12.17
N THR A 4 15.11 -2.11 -13.49
CA THR A 4 14.55 -1.12 -14.42
C THR A 4 13.04 -1.14 -14.25
N VAL A 5 12.55 -0.31 -13.34
CA VAL A 5 11.11 -0.10 -13.18
C VAL A 5 10.63 0.80 -14.32
N TRP A 6 9.56 0.39 -14.99
CA TRP A 6 8.95 1.18 -16.05
C TRP A 6 8.45 2.52 -15.50
N ARG A 7 8.66 3.58 -16.28
CA ARG A 7 8.22 4.94 -15.96
C ARG A 7 7.51 5.54 -17.17
N VAL A 8 6.34 6.14 -16.97
CA VAL A 8 5.60 6.89 -17.97
C VAL A 8 6.43 8.08 -18.40
N LYS A 9 6.82 8.11 -19.68
CA LYS A 9 7.76 9.08 -20.27
C LYS A 9 9.08 9.24 -19.48
N GLY A 10 9.51 8.20 -18.76
CA GLY A 10 10.71 8.25 -17.91
C GLY A 10 10.54 9.01 -16.58
N LEU A 11 9.37 9.56 -16.30
CA LEU A 11 9.14 10.46 -15.16
C LEU A 11 8.65 9.70 -13.92
N ILE A 12 7.53 8.98 -14.04
CA ILE A 12 6.77 8.46 -12.91
C ILE A 12 6.30 7.02 -13.16
N GLN A 13 6.22 6.20 -12.11
CA GLN A 13 5.93 4.76 -12.23
C GLN A 13 4.43 4.44 -12.34
N ILE A 14 3.56 5.40 -12.04
CA ILE A 14 2.10 5.25 -12.16
C ILE A 14 1.59 5.90 -13.45
N SER A 15 0.49 5.39 -13.98
CA SER A 15 -0.19 5.93 -15.18
C SER A 15 -1.38 6.84 -14.85
N GLY A 16 -1.79 6.87 -13.59
CA GLY A 16 -2.82 7.79 -13.11
C GLY A 16 -2.62 8.14 -11.64
N SER A 17 -3.01 9.36 -11.28
CA SER A 17 -2.91 9.88 -9.92
C SER A 17 -4.04 10.87 -9.64
N ILE A 18 -4.32 11.16 -8.38
CA ILE A 18 -5.04 12.37 -7.98
C ILE A 18 -3.99 13.45 -7.70
N GLY A 19 -4.25 14.70 -8.09
CA GLY A 19 -3.24 15.76 -8.02
C GLY A 19 -2.39 15.83 -9.30
N ASP A 20 -1.08 16.10 -9.16
CA ASP A 20 -0.11 16.20 -10.26
C ASP A 20 -0.61 16.96 -11.49
N ALA A 21 -1.32 18.07 -11.28
CA ALA A 21 -2.02 18.78 -12.35
C ALA A 21 -1.07 19.22 -13.48
N TYR A 22 0.20 19.51 -13.14
CA TYR A 22 1.27 19.85 -14.07
C TYR A 22 1.68 18.73 -15.04
N LEU A 23 1.30 17.48 -14.76
CA LEU A 23 1.47 16.33 -15.66
C LEU A 23 0.20 16.02 -16.48
N LYS A 24 -0.87 16.79 -16.26
CA LYS A 24 -2.18 16.56 -16.88
C LYS A 24 -2.58 17.68 -17.82
N LYS A 25 -2.32 18.93 -17.43
CA LYS A 25 -2.56 20.10 -18.27
C LYS A 25 -1.35 21.00 -18.32
N LYS A 26 -0.99 21.44 -19.53
CA LYS A 26 0.17 22.29 -19.78
C LYS A 26 0.09 23.65 -19.05
N GLU A 27 -1.11 24.17 -18.84
CA GLU A 27 -1.34 25.42 -18.09
C GLU A 27 -0.89 25.37 -16.62
N PHE A 28 -0.70 24.18 -16.05
CA PHE A 28 -0.17 24.00 -14.69
C PHE A 28 1.33 23.72 -14.67
N ASN A 29 1.96 23.49 -15.83
CA ASN A 29 3.41 23.30 -15.97
C ASN A 29 4.15 24.64 -16.11
N GLN A 30 3.83 25.61 -15.27
CA GLN A 30 4.41 26.97 -15.30
C GLN A 30 4.41 27.57 -13.89
N ALA A 31 4.95 28.78 -13.73
CA ALA A 31 4.92 29.48 -12.44
C ALA A 31 3.47 29.57 -11.90
N PRO A 32 3.22 29.34 -10.59
CA PRO A 32 4.18 29.27 -9.48
C PRO A 32 4.77 27.88 -9.18
N LEU A 33 4.59 26.87 -10.04
CA LEU A 33 5.16 25.53 -9.82
C LEU A 33 6.68 25.61 -9.64
N LEU A 34 7.24 24.91 -8.64
CA LEU A 34 8.70 24.89 -8.46
C LEU A 34 9.40 24.32 -9.70
N THR A 35 10.51 24.93 -10.11
CA THR A 35 11.24 24.55 -11.34
C THR A 35 11.58 23.05 -11.40
N LYS A 36 11.88 22.43 -10.25
CA LYS A 36 12.16 20.98 -10.17
C LYS A 36 11.02 20.06 -10.60
N PHE A 37 9.78 20.55 -10.62
CA PHE A 37 8.60 19.81 -11.08
C PHE A 37 8.17 20.23 -12.49
N ARG A 38 8.78 21.26 -13.08
CA ARG A 38 8.41 21.69 -14.42
C ARG A 38 9.01 20.75 -15.45
N LEU A 39 8.20 20.31 -16.40
CA LEU A 39 8.70 19.56 -17.54
C LEU A 39 9.34 20.54 -18.54
N PRO A 40 10.55 20.22 -19.05
CA PRO A 40 11.26 21.08 -20.00
C PRO A 40 10.57 21.11 -21.35
N GLU A 41 9.97 19.99 -21.77
CA GLU A 41 9.28 19.86 -23.05
C GLU A 41 7.76 20.02 -22.88
N PRO A 42 7.08 20.75 -23.78
CA PRO A 42 5.64 20.85 -23.79
C PRO A 42 5.00 19.50 -24.16
N PHE A 43 3.78 19.28 -23.67
CA PHE A 43 3.00 18.10 -24.00
C PHE A 43 1.58 18.51 -24.40
N GLU A 44 1.05 17.88 -25.46
CA GLU A 44 -0.32 18.13 -25.93
C GLU A 44 -1.32 17.13 -25.36
N THR A 45 -0.87 15.93 -24.98
CA THR A 45 -1.71 14.91 -24.33
C THR A 45 -1.32 14.73 -22.86
N PRO A 46 -2.30 14.54 -21.94
CA PRO A 46 -2.02 14.28 -20.53
C PRO A 46 -1.08 13.08 -20.35
N ILE A 47 -0.06 13.24 -19.50
CA ILE A 47 0.90 12.18 -19.17
C ILE A 47 0.27 11.22 -18.14
N LEU A 48 -0.52 11.77 -17.22
CA LEU A 48 -1.27 11.01 -16.21
C LEU A 48 -2.77 11.15 -16.41
N LYS A 49 -3.51 10.09 -16.06
CA LYS A 49 -4.97 10.12 -15.93
C LYS A 49 -5.37 10.46 -14.49
N ALA A 50 -6.55 11.04 -14.31
CA ALA A 50 -7.15 11.25 -12.98
C ALA A 50 -8.31 10.30 -12.72
N GLU A 51 -8.83 9.71 -13.80
CA GLU A 51 -10.00 8.86 -13.81
C GLU A 51 -9.64 7.48 -13.28
N PRO A 52 -10.33 6.98 -12.24
CA PRO A 52 -10.10 5.64 -11.74
C PRO A 52 -10.68 4.59 -12.69
N THR A 53 -10.16 3.36 -12.61
CA THR A 53 -10.85 2.20 -13.15
C THR A 53 -11.88 1.72 -12.14
N ILE A 54 -13.14 1.62 -12.58
CA ILE A 54 -14.25 1.16 -11.73
C ILE A 54 -14.59 -0.27 -12.13
N GLN A 55 -14.58 -1.17 -11.14
CA GLN A 55 -15.03 -2.54 -11.30
C GLN A 55 -16.14 -2.83 -10.27
N VAL A 56 -17.26 -3.36 -10.76
CA VAL A 56 -18.39 -3.76 -9.92
C VAL A 56 -18.46 -5.29 -9.93
N GLN A 57 -18.45 -5.89 -8.74
CA GLN A 57 -18.58 -7.34 -8.58
C GLN A 57 -19.72 -7.65 -7.61
N LYS A 58 -20.57 -8.60 -7.97
CA LYS A 58 -21.64 -9.09 -7.11
C LYS A 58 -21.05 -10.14 -6.16
N LEU A 59 -21.13 -9.88 -4.86
CA LEU A 59 -20.68 -10.81 -3.83
C LEU A 59 -21.38 -12.17 -3.97
N GLN A 60 -20.59 -13.23 -3.86
CA GLN A 60 -21.04 -14.61 -3.81
C GLN A 60 -20.97 -15.14 -2.37
N PRO A 61 -21.79 -16.15 -2.01
CA PRO A 61 -21.74 -16.75 -0.68
C PRO A 61 -20.38 -17.34 -0.27
N CYS A 62 -19.51 -17.65 -1.24
CA CYS A 62 -18.16 -18.15 -1.01
C CYS A 62 -17.10 -17.05 -0.80
N ASP A 63 -17.45 -15.77 -1.00
CA ASP A 63 -16.54 -14.66 -0.80
C ASP A 63 -16.36 -14.40 0.71
N GLN A 64 -15.13 -14.57 1.20
CA GLN A 64 -14.85 -14.49 2.64
C GLN A 64 -14.32 -13.12 3.06
N PHE A 65 -13.44 -12.53 2.26
CA PHE A 65 -12.79 -11.26 2.59
C PHE A 65 -12.22 -10.56 1.36
N LEU A 66 -11.89 -9.28 1.53
CA LEU A 66 -11.19 -8.45 0.56
C LEU A 66 -9.95 -7.83 1.21
N ILE A 67 -8.83 -7.85 0.50
CA ILE A 67 -7.56 -7.24 0.93
C ILE A 67 -7.31 -6.01 0.06
N PHE A 68 -7.28 -4.84 0.68
CA PHE A 68 -6.73 -3.63 0.06
C PHE A 68 -5.35 -3.35 0.66
N ALA A 69 -4.35 -3.08 -0.18
CA ALA A 69 -3.04 -2.68 0.29
C ALA A 69 -2.32 -1.79 -0.71
N SER A 70 -1.37 -0.99 -0.21
CA SER A 70 -0.43 -0.24 -1.06
C SER A 70 0.54 -1.19 -1.78
N ASP A 71 1.16 -0.68 -2.84
CA ASP A 71 2.25 -1.36 -3.56
C ASP A 71 3.35 -1.88 -2.62
N GLY A 72 3.68 -1.15 -1.56
CA GLY A 72 4.64 -1.60 -0.54
C GLY A 72 4.35 -2.99 0.05
N LEU A 73 3.09 -3.48 0.06
CA LEU A 73 2.80 -4.88 0.41
C LEU A 73 3.13 -5.82 -0.78
N TRP A 74 2.61 -5.48 -1.96
CA TRP A 74 2.64 -6.31 -3.16
C TRP A 74 4.03 -6.41 -3.80
N GLU A 75 4.96 -5.52 -3.48
CA GLU A 75 6.38 -5.65 -3.82
C GLU A 75 7.07 -6.82 -3.10
N HIS A 76 6.50 -7.28 -1.99
CA HIS A 76 7.09 -8.28 -1.11
C HIS A 76 6.30 -9.58 -1.01
N LEU A 77 4.98 -9.54 -1.19
CA LEU A 77 4.11 -10.71 -1.15
C LEU A 77 3.32 -10.85 -2.45
N SER A 78 3.15 -12.08 -2.91
CA SER A 78 2.18 -12.42 -3.94
C SER A 78 0.75 -12.38 -3.40
N ASN A 79 -0.22 -12.29 -4.33
CA ASN A 79 -1.64 -12.33 -3.98
C ASN A 79 -1.99 -13.60 -3.19
N GLN A 80 -1.44 -14.76 -3.58
CA GLN A 80 -1.73 -16.03 -2.92
C GLN A 80 -1.14 -16.08 -1.51
N GLU A 81 0.11 -15.65 -1.31
CA GLU A 81 0.71 -15.61 0.03
C GLU A 81 -0.09 -14.70 0.98
N ALA A 82 -0.59 -13.57 0.50
CA ALA A 82 -1.45 -12.71 1.30
C ALA A 82 -2.77 -13.39 1.68
N VAL A 83 -3.41 -14.09 0.75
CA VAL A 83 -4.63 -14.88 0.99
C VAL A 83 -4.37 -15.99 2.02
N ASP A 84 -3.29 -16.74 1.87
CA ASP A 84 -2.92 -17.84 2.77
C ASP A 84 -2.67 -17.33 4.20
N ILE A 85 -2.04 -16.16 4.35
CA ILE A 85 -1.83 -15.50 5.65
C ILE A 85 -3.17 -15.12 6.28
N VAL A 86 -4.12 -14.56 5.51
CA VAL A 86 -5.44 -14.17 6.03
C VAL A 86 -6.25 -15.39 6.46
N GLN A 87 -6.21 -16.48 5.68
CA GLN A 87 -6.94 -17.71 5.98
C GLN A 87 -6.37 -18.49 7.18
N SER A 88 -5.05 -18.48 7.36
CA SER A 88 -4.37 -19.24 8.42
C SER A 88 -4.33 -18.52 9.77
N CYS A 89 -4.80 -17.27 9.86
CA CYS A 89 -4.64 -16.43 11.04
C CYS A 89 -5.98 -16.01 11.68
N PRO A 90 -6.01 -15.80 13.01
CA PRO A 90 -7.13 -15.11 13.65
C PRO A 90 -7.34 -13.73 13.04
N ARG A 91 -8.60 -13.29 12.93
CA ARG A 91 -8.97 -11.99 12.35
C ARG A 91 -8.28 -10.82 13.07
N ASN A 92 -8.18 -10.90 14.39
CA ASN A 92 -7.53 -9.87 15.18
C ASN A 92 -6.02 -9.82 14.87
N GLY A 93 -5.57 -8.66 14.39
CA GLY A 93 -4.17 -8.42 14.05
C GLY A 93 -3.72 -8.98 12.71
N VAL A 94 -4.63 -9.43 11.84
CA VAL A 94 -4.29 -9.99 10.52
C VAL A 94 -3.50 -9.00 9.66
N ALA A 95 -3.89 -7.72 9.63
CA ALA A 95 -3.17 -6.68 8.90
C ALA A 95 -1.73 -6.49 9.41
N LYS A 96 -1.53 -6.57 10.74
CA LYS A 96 -0.19 -6.52 11.35
C LYS A 96 0.67 -7.73 10.96
N LYS A 97 0.05 -8.91 10.80
CA LYS A 97 0.74 -10.10 10.31
C LYS A 97 1.16 -9.97 8.85
N LEU A 98 0.28 -9.45 7.99
CA LEU A 98 0.62 -9.14 6.58
C LEU A 98 1.79 -8.17 6.48
N ILE A 99 1.75 -7.06 7.23
CA ILE A 99 2.87 -6.10 7.30
C ILE A 99 4.15 -6.78 7.80
N LYS A 100 4.07 -7.60 8.84
CA LYS A 100 5.24 -8.32 9.37
C LYS A 100 5.82 -9.27 8.33
N ALA A 101 4.99 -10.02 7.61
CA ALA A 101 5.43 -10.94 6.57
C ALA A 101 6.15 -10.19 5.44
N ALA A 102 5.57 -9.10 4.93
CA ALA A 102 6.19 -8.27 3.91
C ALA A 102 7.54 -7.69 4.36
N LEU A 103 7.63 -7.19 5.60
CA LEU A 103 8.90 -6.69 6.15
C LEU A 103 9.95 -7.80 6.36
N CYS A 104 9.53 -9.02 6.70
CA CYS A 104 10.43 -10.17 6.75
C CYS A 104 11.00 -10.48 5.36
N GLU A 105 10.17 -10.47 4.32
CA GLU A 105 10.63 -10.67 2.93
C GLU A 105 11.51 -9.51 2.45
N ALA A 106 11.18 -8.27 2.80
CA ALA A 106 12.04 -7.11 2.55
C ALA A 106 13.44 -7.27 3.18
N ALA A 107 13.50 -7.71 4.44
CA ALA A 107 14.75 -7.97 5.14
C ALA A 107 15.56 -9.09 4.47
N LYS A 108 14.91 -10.21 4.11
CA LYS A 108 15.53 -11.34 3.39
C LYS A 108 16.11 -10.90 2.05
N LYS A 109 15.38 -10.13 1.24
CA LYS A 109 15.85 -9.58 -0.04
C LYS A 109 17.09 -8.68 0.11
N ARG A 110 17.32 -8.13 1.31
CA ARG A 110 18.49 -7.30 1.65
C ARG A 110 19.55 -8.03 2.45
N GLY A 111 19.42 -9.35 2.63
CA GLY A 111 20.40 -10.16 3.35
C GLY A 111 20.53 -9.77 4.83
N MET A 112 19.47 -9.26 5.45
CA MET A 112 19.49 -8.79 6.85
C MET A 112 18.35 -9.38 7.68
N ARG A 113 18.45 -9.25 9.01
CA ARG A 113 17.40 -9.70 9.93
C ARG A 113 16.28 -8.68 10.00
N TYR A 114 15.05 -9.16 10.21
CA TYR A 114 13.88 -8.31 10.45
C TYR A 114 14.09 -7.33 11.63
N SER A 115 14.75 -7.77 12.70
CA SER A 115 15.08 -6.92 13.85
C SER A 115 15.99 -5.76 13.50
N ASP A 116 16.89 -5.96 12.53
CA ASP A 116 17.85 -4.94 12.10
C ASP A 116 17.15 -3.96 11.16
N LEU A 117 16.29 -4.46 10.26
CA LEU A 117 15.45 -3.63 9.39
C LEU A 117 14.59 -2.65 10.21
N LYS A 118 14.02 -3.10 11.33
CA LYS A 118 13.18 -2.28 12.21
C LYS A 118 13.90 -1.14 12.92
N LYS A 119 15.22 -1.24 13.07
CA LYS A 119 16.05 -0.21 13.73
C LYS A 119 16.55 0.86 12.76
N ILE A 120 16.29 0.69 11.46
CA ILE A 120 16.72 1.64 10.44
C ILE A 120 15.96 2.96 10.61
N ASP A 121 16.70 4.06 10.64
CA ASP A 121 16.15 5.40 10.76
C ASP A 121 15.24 5.78 9.59
N ARG A 122 14.20 6.57 9.90
CA ARG A 122 13.14 6.94 8.94
C ARG A 122 13.67 7.54 7.63
N GLY A 123 14.79 8.27 7.66
CA GLY A 123 15.37 8.92 6.48
C GLY A 123 15.99 7.95 5.47
N VAL A 124 16.57 6.84 5.94
CA VAL A 124 17.21 5.84 5.08
C VAL A 124 16.33 4.60 4.85
N ARG A 125 15.31 4.37 5.69
CA ARG A 125 14.41 3.21 5.62
C ARG A 125 13.74 3.00 4.27
N ARG A 126 13.40 4.08 3.55
CA ARG A 126 12.81 4.03 2.19
C ARG A 126 13.70 3.35 1.16
N HIS A 127 15.00 3.24 1.42
CA HIS A 127 15.88 2.46 0.56
C HIS A 127 15.64 0.97 0.69
N PHE A 128 14.94 0.49 1.71
CA PHE A 128 14.76 -0.94 2.01
C PHE A 128 13.35 -1.43 1.67
N HIS A 129 12.33 -0.64 1.98
CA HIS A 129 10.92 -0.89 1.65
C HIS A 129 10.15 0.43 1.58
N ASP A 130 9.06 0.47 0.81
CA ASP A 130 8.14 1.62 0.80
C ASP A 130 7.19 1.59 2.02
N ASP A 131 6.37 2.63 2.19
CA ASP A 131 5.33 2.65 3.21
C ASP A 131 4.27 1.57 2.92
N ILE A 132 3.99 0.72 3.91
CA ILE A 132 3.07 -0.43 3.78
C ILE A 132 1.77 -0.14 4.52
N THR A 133 0.66 -0.09 3.79
CA THR A 133 -0.70 0.03 4.35
C THR A 133 -1.53 -1.16 3.93
N VAL A 134 -2.29 -1.74 4.87
CA VAL A 134 -3.13 -2.92 4.64
C VAL A 134 -4.48 -2.77 5.34
N ILE A 135 -5.56 -3.08 4.63
CA ILE A 135 -6.93 -3.14 5.13
C ILE A 135 -7.50 -4.50 4.71
N VAL A 136 -8.04 -5.25 5.67
CA VAL A 136 -8.75 -6.51 5.43
C VAL A 136 -10.21 -6.34 5.82
N VAL A 137 -11.12 -6.52 4.87
CA VAL A 137 -12.57 -6.44 5.05
C VAL A 137 -13.12 -7.85 5.02
N TYR A 138 -13.74 -8.31 6.10
CA TYR A 138 -14.41 -9.61 6.15
C TYR A 138 -15.87 -9.45 5.68
N LEU A 139 -16.32 -10.35 4.82
CA LEU A 139 -17.60 -10.26 4.09
C LEU A 139 -18.67 -11.20 4.67
N ASP A 140 -18.31 -11.98 5.69
CA ASP A 140 -19.18 -12.94 6.35
C ASP A 140 -20.38 -12.23 7.00
N SER A 141 -21.56 -12.41 6.41
CA SER A 141 -22.82 -11.75 6.80
C SER A 141 -23.75 -12.64 7.63
N HIS A 142 -23.28 -13.79 8.14
CA HIS A 142 -24.09 -14.71 8.95
C HIS A 142 -23.87 -14.64 10.47
N ASN A 143 -23.31 -13.55 11.01
CA ASN A 143 -23.24 -13.38 12.46
C ASN A 143 -23.80 -12.00 12.91
N PRO A 144 -25.03 -11.92 13.44
CA PRO A 144 -25.65 -10.67 13.92
C PRO A 144 -24.96 -10.07 15.18
N ARG A 145 -23.75 -10.51 15.53
CA ARG A 145 -22.99 -10.09 16.72
C ARG A 145 -21.54 -9.68 16.46
N ALA A 146 -21.14 -9.45 15.20
CA ALA A 146 -19.76 -9.02 14.94
C ALA A 146 -19.53 -7.57 15.43
N PRO A 147 -18.54 -7.31 16.31
CA PRO A 147 -18.28 -5.95 16.78
C PRO A 147 -17.67 -5.10 15.66
N ALA A 148 -18.07 -3.84 15.64
CA ALA A 148 -17.66 -2.84 14.66
C ALA A 148 -16.13 -2.63 14.67
N VAL A 149 -15.54 -2.72 13.48
CA VAL A 149 -14.25 -2.13 13.05
C VAL A 149 -13.15 -2.08 14.12
N SER A 150 -12.20 -3.02 14.08
CA SER A 150 -10.98 -2.95 14.90
C SER A 150 -9.99 -1.95 14.29
N ILE A 151 -10.08 -0.68 14.66
CA ILE A 151 -9.01 0.31 14.44
C ILE A 151 -8.05 0.20 15.62
N LYS A 152 -6.90 -0.45 15.43
CA LYS A 152 -5.79 -0.36 16.38
C LYS A 152 -4.66 0.45 15.75
N GLY A 153 -4.66 1.75 16.04
CA GLY A 153 -3.56 2.65 15.71
C GLY A 153 -2.26 2.15 16.34
N GLY A 154 -1.16 2.19 15.57
CA GLY A 154 0.16 1.82 16.05
C GLY A 154 0.71 2.85 17.02
N GLY A 155 0.35 2.73 18.29
CA GLY A 155 0.96 3.43 19.42
C GLY A 155 1.10 2.47 20.58
N ASP A 156 2.34 2.13 20.92
CA ASP A 156 2.67 1.29 22.06
C ASP A 156 2.64 2.15 23.32
N PHE A 157 1.49 2.22 23.97
CA PHE A 157 1.38 2.59 25.39
C PHE A 157 0.43 1.60 26.05
N GLY A 158 1.01 0.73 26.88
CA GLY A 158 0.28 -0.30 27.58
C GLY A 158 -0.68 0.29 28.60
N ILE A 159 -1.97 -0.02 28.45
CA ILE A 159 -2.92 -0.11 29.55
C ILE A 159 -3.69 -1.41 29.32
N GLY A 160 -3.53 -2.35 30.24
CA GLY A 160 -4.35 -3.54 30.32
C GLY A 160 -5.76 -3.17 30.74
N ILE A 161 -6.76 -3.78 30.10
CA ILE A 161 -8.09 -3.89 30.67
C ILE A 161 -8.45 -5.38 30.62
N VAL A 162 -8.42 -5.99 31.79
CA VAL A 162 -9.17 -7.20 32.13
C VAL A 162 -10.66 -6.88 32.10
N ASN A 163 -11.47 -7.81 31.62
CA ASN A 163 -12.87 -8.10 31.97
C ASN A 163 -13.20 -9.36 31.13
N GLY A 164 -13.61 -10.50 31.71
CA GLY A 164 -14.70 -10.68 32.66
C GLY A 164 -15.72 -11.55 31.93
#